data_AF-A0A0E3KZX5-F1
#
_entry.id   AF-A0A0E3KZX5-F1
#
_cell.length_a   1.000
_cell.length_b   1.000
_cell.length_c   1.000
_cell.angle_alpha   90.00
_cell.angle_beta   90.00
_cell.angle_gamma   90.00
#
_symmetry.space_group_name_H-M   'P 1'
#
loop_
_entity.id
_entity.type
_entity.pdbx_description
1 polymer ?
#
loop_
_entity_poly.entity_id
_entity_poly.type
_entity_poly.pdbx_seq_one_letter_code
_entity_poly.pdbx_strand_id
1 'polypeptide(L)'
;MEKYDYSELGLKAGLEIHQQLDSKEKLFCRCPTVLRDVRDSNFEFFRYLRATESEMGEMDRAAVEQTKIRRKYIYKAYDTTCLVENDEEPPRELNKEALEISLEIAKLFNMKPVDQMHVMRKIVVDGSNTSGFQRTAFLASNGYIETSEGRCGIDSLCVEEEAAQKIEEIGDSIVYSLDRLGIPLVELATAPDIKSPRHAREVAEQIGMFLRSTGKVKRGLGTIRQDVNISISEGARVEIKGVQALDLIEDIVRREVKRQLNLLFIRQELMERKAFVCEEIYDVTGLFIDTKSKVLQKGVKKGAVLAALLRKFGGLVGKEVQPGRRLGTEFSDRAKTAGVGGIFHTDELPNYGITDKEVQAVRDAVGAHPEDAVIMVADEPEKARLAIEAVIARAKEAIKGVPEETRRALPDGNTAYMRPLPGAARMYPETDVPPIEISQEYFDSIEIPELLTERAKRFISENGLNKELAEKIAYSKYLPLFESLVGTYRKDANVNPTLIARTLVGIVPEIRRNGVETENLTDEHFKGLFAAISNQEIAKEAIQDLLTALAKEPELSVPEAISKLGLSAFDPQEVENFIKKTVRERGDFIKEKGPAALGPLMGIVMKEYRGVVDGKILSQMLKKELDDFINQV
;
A
#
# COMPACT_ATOMS: atom_id res chain seq x y z
N MET A 1 -10.96 23.50 11.12
CA MET A 1 -9.86 22.56 11.43
C MET A 1 -9.27 23.00 12.75
N GLU A 2 -9.42 22.22 13.82
CA GLU A 2 -8.73 22.49 15.08
C GLU A 2 -7.23 22.52 14.80
N LYS A 3 -6.60 23.68 14.97
CA LYS A 3 -5.18 23.88 14.70
C LYS A 3 -4.46 23.65 16.02
N TYR A 4 -4.23 22.38 16.35
CA TYR A 4 -3.38 22.04 17.50
C TYR A 4 -1.98 22.58 17.26
N ASP A 5 -1.35 23.13 18.29
CA ASP A 5 0.09 23.35 18.27
C ASP A 5 0.78 22.02 18.64
N TYR A 6 1.21 21.28 17.62
CA TYR A 6 1.84 19.98 17.80
C TYR A 6 3.17 20.06 18.56
N SER A 7 3.84 21.22 18.54
CA SER A 7 5.06 21.43 19.30
C SER A 7 4.78 21.54 20.79
N GLU A 8 3.73 22.27 21.19
CA GLU A 8 3.31 22.36 22.59
C GLU A 8 2.80 21.02 23.14
N LEU A 9 2.14 20.22 22.29
CA LEU A 9 1.74 18.85 22.65
C LEU A 9 2.95 17.91 22.79
N GLY A 10 4.13 18.31 22.30
CA GLY A 10 5.30 17.46 22.18
C GLY A 10 5.05 16.23 21.32
N LEU A 11 4.38 16.42 20.18
CA LEU A 11 4.20 15.37 19.19
C LEU A 11 5.57 14.86 18.75
N LYS A 12 5.76 13.55 18.88
CA LYS A 12 6.83 12.81 18.22
C LYS A 12 6.23 11.72 17.37
N ALA A 13 6.60 11.70 16.11
CA ALA A 13 6.25 10.61 15.21
C ALA A 13 7.48 10.05 14.50
N GLY A 14 7.39 8.78 14.12
CA GLY A 14 8.37 8.10 13.29
C GLY A 14 7.66 7.20 12.28
N LEU A 15 8.31 6.92 11.16
CA LEU A 15 7.81 6.01 10.13
C LEU A 15 8.68 4.76 10.09
N GLU A 16 8.03 3.65 9.83
CA GLU A 16 8.68 2.38 9.51
C GLU A 16 8.15 1.94 8.15
N ILE A 17 9.03 1.86 7.16
CA ILE A 17 8.70 1.63 5.77
C ILE A 17 9.30 0.30 5.33
N HIS A 18 8.42 -0.60 4.92
CA HIS A 18 8.74 -1.93 4.42
C HIS A 18 8.60 -1.91 2.91
N GLN A 19 9.68 -2.12 2.17
CA GLN A 19 9.69 -2.07 0.71
C GLN A 19 10.28 -3.35 0.12
N GLN A 20 9.48 -4.05 -0.69
CA GLN A 20 9.96 -5.20 -1.45
C GLN A 20 10.97 -4.77 -2.52
N LEU A 21 12.07 -5.50 -2.62
CA LEU A 21 13.07 -5.34 -3.66
C LEU A 21 12.70 -6.18 -4.88
N ASP A 22 13.07 -5.71 -6.06
CA ASP A 22 12.80 -6.39 -7.33
C ASP A 22 14.02 -7.19 -7.81
N SER A 23 14.54 -8.04 -6.93
CA SER A 23 15.60 -9.00 -7.26
C SER A 23 15.06 -10.18 -8.06
N LYS A 24 15.93 -10.85 -8.81
CA LYS A 24 15.60 -12.04 -9.59
C LYS A 24 15.21 -13.21 -8.69
N GLU A 25 15.92 -13.37 -7.58
CA GLU A 25 15.74 -14.47 -6.64
C GLU A 25 15.33 -13.95 -5.25
N LYS A 26 14.74 -14.84 -4.44
CA LYS A 26 14.40 -14.60 -3.04
C LYS A 26 15.64 -14.40 -2.15
N LEU A 27 15.44 -13.97 -0.91
CA LEU A 27 16.53 -13.50 -0.04
C LEU A 27 17.47 -14.62 0.41
N PHE A 28 16.92 -15.79 0.75
CA PHE A 28 17.67 -16.94 1.27
C PHE A 28 17.39 -18.24 0.48
N CYS A 29 16.84 -18.14 -0.72
CA CYS A 29 16.70 -19.26 -1.65
C CYS A 29 16.79 -18.79 -3.10
N ARG A 30 16.85 -19.72 -4.06
CA ARG A 30 17.01 -19.41 -5.50
C ARG A 30 15.69 -19.35 -6.27
N CYS A 31 14.57 -19.31 -5.54
CA CYS A 31 13.26 -19.17 -6.15
C CYS A 31 13.03 -17.76 -6.70
N PRO A 32 12.25 -17.62 -7.79
CA PRO A 32 11.93 -16.31 -8.35
C PRO A 32 11.02 -15.50 -7.41
N THR A 33 11.03 -14.17 -7.56
CA THR A 33 10.21 -13.23 -6.76
C THR A 33 8.85 -12.91 -7.40
N VAL A 34 8.25 -13.90 -8.08
CA VAL A 34 6.97 -13.75 -8.79
C VAL A 34 5.80 -14.20 -7.90
N LEU A 35 4.70 -13.45 -7.95
CA LEU A 35 3.45 -13.87 -7.32
C LEU A 35 2.68 -14.82 -8.26
N ARG A 36 1.95 -15.76 -7.67
CA ARG A 36 1.18 -16.80 -8.37
C ARG A 36 -0.29 -16.71 -8.00
N ASP A 37 -1.16 -17.13 -8.92
CA ASP A 37 -2.56 -17.33 -8.58
C ASP A 37 -2.67 -18.55 -7.65
N VAL A 38 -3.46 -18.45 -6.58
CA VAL A 38 -3.64 -19.56 -5.63
C VAL A 38 -4.16 -20.84 -6.29
N ARG A 39 -4.88 -20.72 -7.41
CA ARG A 39 -5.39 -21.85 -8.20
C ARG A 39 -4.29 -22.65 -8.89
N ASP A 40 -3.11 -22.04 -9.08
CA ASP A 40 -1.94 -22.70 -9.67
C ASP A 40 -1.16 -23.53 -8.65
N SER A 41 -1.58 -23.53 -7.38
CA SER A 41 -0.90 -24.30 -6.34
C SER A 41 -0.96 -25.78 -6.66
N ASN A 42 0.20 -26.41 -6.70
CA ASN A 42 0.37 -27.82 -7.05
C ASN A 42 0.72 -28.68 -5.82
N PHE A 43 0.92 -28.06 -4.65
CA PHE A 43 1.24 -28.73 -3.40
C PHE A 43 0.66 -27.97 -2.21
N GLU A 44 0.13 -28.69 -1.21
CA GLU A 44 -0.42 -28.12 0.02
C GLU A 44 0.04 -28.94 1.23
N PHE A 45 0.36 -28.24 2.32
CA PHE A 45 0.65 -28.85 3.62
C PHE A 45 0.12 -27.97 4.76
N PHE A 46 0.17 -28.46 6.01
CA PHE A 46 -0.26 -27.68 7.17
C PHE A 46 0.73 -27.78 8.33
N ARG A 47 0.78 -26.74 9.17
CA ARG A 47 1.57 -26.69 10.40
C ARG A 47 0.76 -26.12 11.58
N TYR A 48 1.27 -26.36 12.78
CA TYR A 48 0.86 -25.68 14.01
C TYR A 48 2.11 -25.04 14.61
N LEU A 49 2.10 -23.71 14.76
CA LEU A 49 3.19 -23.02 15.44
C LEU A 49 2.97 -23.04 16.96
N ARG A 50 4.06 -22.98 17.71
CA ARG A 50 4.06 -22.92 19.17
C ARG A 50 4.89 -21.72 19.59
N ALA A 51 4.43 -20.99 20.60
CA ALA A 51 5.28 -19.99 21.25
C ALA A 51 6.40 -20.73 22.00
N THR A 52 7.62 -20.24 21.85
CA THR A 52 8.80 -20.69 22.57
C THR A 52 9.33 -19.56 23.43
N GLU A 53 10.03 -19.92 24.51
CA GLU A 53 10.78 -18.95 25.31
C GLU A 53 11.92 -18.37 24.48
N SER A 54 12.24 -17.09 24.70
CA SER A 54 13.48 -16.50 24.18
C SER A 54 14.70 -17.16 24.82
N GLU A 55 15.90 -16.90 24.30
CA GLU A 55 17.16 -17.37 24.90
C GLU A 55 17.32 -16.92 26.37
N MET A 56 16.64 -15.83 26.76
CA MET A 56 16.62 -15.29 28.12
C MET A 56 15.54 -15.93 29.02
N GLY A 57 14.79 -16.92 28.53
CA GLY A 57 13.69 -17.58 29.26
C GLY A 57 12.40 -16.76 29.33
N GLU A 58 12.35 -15.60 28.68
CA GLU A 58 11.17 -14.72 28.69
C GLU A 58 10.26 -15.01 27.49
N MET A 59 8.94 -15.02 27.71
CA MET A 59 7.93 -15.13 26.64
C MET A 59 7.39 -13.75 26.26
N ASP A 60 7.33 -13.45 24.96
CA ASP A 60 6.75 -12.22 24.46
C ASP A 60 5.23 -12.16 24.71
N ARG A 61 4.75 -11.06 25.30
CA ARG A 61 3.34 -10.88 25.70
C ARG A 61 2.37 -11.00 24.52
N ALA A 62 2.74 -10.46 23.36
CA ALA A 62 1.90 -10.50 22.17
C ALA A 62 1.89 -11.91 21.53
N ALA A 63 3.01 -12.64 21.57
CA ALA A 63 3.07 -14.03 21.13
C ALA A 63 2.24 -14.97 22.03
N VAL A 64 2.25 -14.74 23.35
CA VAL A 64 1.40 -15.46 24.30
C VAL A 64 -0.07 -15.19 24.01
N GLU A 65 -0.46 -13.93 23.80
CA GLU A 65 -1.85 -13.58 23.47
C GLU A 65 -2.31 -14.22 22.15
N GLN A 66 -1.44 -14.26 21.13
CA GLN A 66 -1.74 -14.87 19.83
C GLN A 66 -1.86 -16.40 19.89
N THR A 67 -1.13 -17.06 20.80
CA THR A 67 -1.12 -18.53 20.93
C THR A 67 -2.20 -19.10 21.86
N LYS A 68 -2.96 -18.25 22.57
CA LYS A 68 -4.13 -18.69 23.36
C LYS A 68 -5.17 -19.43 22.52
N ILE A 69 -5.22 -19.15 21.21
CA ILE A 69 -6.06 -19.84 20.25
C ILE A 69 -5.16 -20.69 19.35
N ARG A 70 -5.24 -22.02 19.47
CA ARG A 70 -4.45 -22.95 18.64
C ARG A 70 -5.00 -22.96 17.22
N ARG A 71 -4.37 -22.22 16.30
CA ARG A 71 -4.74 -22.14 14.88
C ARG A 71 -4.00 -23.17 14.03
N LYS A 72 -4.67 -23.71 13.01
CA LYS A 72 -4.05 -24.54 11.97
C LYS A 72 -3.64 -23.65 10.80
N TYR A 73 -2.38 -23.69 10.38
CA TYR A 73 -1.91 -22.94 9.22
C TYR A 73 -1.77 -23.86 8.02
N ILE A 74 -2.42 -23.54 6.92
CA ILE A 74 -2.39 -24.30 5.67
C ILE A 74 -1.58 -23.48 4.66
N TYR A 75 -0.60 -24.09 4.01
CA TYR A 75 0.31 -23.44 3.09
C TYR A 75 0.15 -23.98 1.67
N LYS A 76 -0.05 -23.07 0.72
CA LYS A 76 -0.11 -23.31 -0.72
C LYS A 76 1.28 -23.07 -1.32
N ALA A 77 1.82 -24.10 -1.96
CA ALA A 77 3.13 -24.09 -2.61
C ALA A 77 2.99 -24.33 -4.12
N TYR A 78 4.08 -24.08 -4.84
CA TYR A 78 4.14 -24.00 -6.30
C TYR A 78 5.44 -24.63 -6.85
N ASP A 79 5.48 -24.83 -8.16
CA ASP A 79 6.71 -25.14 -8.92
C ASP A 79 7.80 -24.05 -8.86
N THR A 80 7.42 -22.87 -8.36
CA THR A 80 8.27 -21.69 -8.16
C THR A 80 8.66 -21.47 -6.69
N THR A 81 8.28 -22.39 -5.80
CA THR A 81 8.71 -22.42 -4.38
C THR A 81 9.59 -23.65 -4.12
N CYS A 82 10.41 -23.62 -3.06
CA CYS A 82 11.30 -24.72 -2.71
C CYS A 82 11.18 -25.16 -1.24
N LEU A 83 12.04 -26.11 -0.86
CA LEU A 83 12.07 -26.68 0.49
C LEU A 83 12.43 -25.65 1.57
N VAL A 84 13.17 -24.59 1.23
CA VAL A 84 13.48 -23.49 2.16
C VAL A 84 12.21 -22.76 2.60
N GLU A 85 11.33 -22.39 1.65
CA GLU A 85 10.04 -21.77 1.99
C GLU A 85 9.12 -22.73 2.73
N ASN A 86 9.24 -24.03 2.49
CA ASN A 86 8.45 -25.04 3.18
C ASN A 86 8.93 -25.34 4.60
N ASP A 87 10.07 -24.78 5.02
CA ASP A 87 10.77 -25.11 6.28
C ASP A 87 11.21 -26.60 6.32
N GLU A 88 11.77 -27.09 5.22
CA GLU A 88 12.26 -28.46 5.01
C GLU A 88 13.73 -28.53 4.51
N GLU A 89 14.35 -27.39 4.22
CA GLU A 89 15.77 -27.25 3.88
C GLU A 89 16.33 -25.99 4.59
N PRO A 90 17.56 -26.02 5.13
CA PRO A 90 18.20 -24.83 5.68
C PRO A 90 18.27 -23.68 4.64
N PRO A 91 18.19 -22.42 5.08
CA PRO A 91 18.36 -21.27 4.19
C PRO A 91 19.72 -21.29 3.50
N ARG A 92 19.80 -20.69 2.31
CA ARG A 92 21.06 -20.43 1.61
C ARG A 92 21.67 -19.13 2.11
N GLU A 93 22.86 -18.82 1.59
CA GLU A 93 23.48 -17.51 1.77
C GLU A 93 22.57 -16.37 1.30
N LEU A 94 22.73 -15.21 1.94
CA LEU A 94 21.99 -14.00 1.61
C LEU A 94 22.19 -13.62 0.13
N ASN A 95 21.10 -13.23 -0.52
CA ASN A 95 21.10 -12.83 -1.92
C ASN A 95 21.94 -11.55 -2.15
N LYS A 96 23.00 -11.68 -2.95
CA LYS A 96 23.93 -10.58 -3.27
C LYS A 96 23.27 -9.41 -3.99
N GLU A 97 22.36 -9.67 -4.94
CA GLU A 97 21.61 -8.62 -5.64
C GLU A 97 20.75 -7.81 -4.65
N ALA A 98 20.08 -8.50 -3.73
CA ALA A 98 19.30 -7.84 -2.68
C ALA A 98 20.19 -6.99 -1.74
N LEU A 99 21.39 -7.48 -1.40
CA LEU A 99 22.35 -6.73 -0.60
C LEU A 99 22.83 -5.47 -1.33
N GLU A 100 23.21 -5.56 -2.60
CA GLU A 100 23.66 -4.43 -3.41
C GLU A 100 22.57 -3.35 -3.53
N ILE A 101 21.33 -3.75 -3.78
CA ILE A 101 20.17 -2.83 -3.79
C ILE A 101 20.01 -2.17 -2.42
N SER A 102 20.19 -2.93 -1.34
CA SER A 102 20.05 -2.40 0.03
C SER A 102 21.18 -1.43 0.40
N LEU A 103 22.42 -1.67 -0.07
CA LEU A 103 23.54 -0.74 0.07
C LEU A 103 23.35 0.53 -0.76
N GLU A 104 22.79 0.40 -1.96
CA GLU A 104 22.40 1.55 -2.79
C GLU A 104 21.37 2.43 -2.06
N ILE A 105 20.37 1.80 -1.44
CA ILE A 105 19.40 2.47 -0.57
C ILE A 105 20.12 3.14 0.61
N ALA A 106 21.03 2.45 1.30
CA ALA A 106 21.80 3.04 2.40
C ALA A 106 22.52 4.34 1.99
N LYS A 107 23.13 4.37 0.79
CA LYS A 107 23.77 5.59 0.26
C LYS A 107 22.77 6.73 0.02
N LEU A 108 21.61 6.43 -0.56
CA LEU A 108 20.56 7.44 -0.80
C LEU A 108 20.09 8.12 0.48
N PHE A 109 20.11 7.39 1.60
CA PHE A 109 19.73 7.90 2.92
C PHE A 109 20.93 8.40 3.75
N ASN A 110 22.11 8.55 3.15
CA ASN A 110 23.35 8.98 3.82
C ASN A 110 23.71 8.11 5.04
N MET A 111 23.38 6.81 4.99
CA MET A 111 23.58 5.89 6.09
C MET A 111 24.99 5.29 6.09
N LYS A 112 25.45 4.90 7.27
CA LYS A 112 26.67 4.13 7.44
C LYS A 112 26.34 2.64 7.60
N PRO A 113 26.80 1.75 6.70
CA PRO A 113 26.62 0.32 6.86
C PRO A 113 27.45 -0.23 8.02
N VAL A 114 27.05 -1.39 8.54
CA VAL A 114 27.87 -2.18 9.46
C VAL A 114 29.04 -2.83 8.73
N ASP A 115 30.16 -3.06 9.42
CA ASP A 115 31.32 -3.75 8.85
C ASP A 115 31.03 -5.25 8.60
N GLN A 116 30.16 -5.84 9.44
CA GLN A 116 29.71 -7.21 9.31
C GLN A 116 28.22 -7.32 9.66
N MET A 117 27.45 -7.86 8.73
CA MET A 117 26.01 -8.07 8.88
C MET A 117 25.73 -9.48 9.38
N HIS A 118 24.87 -9.57 10.41
CA HIS A 118 24.42 -10.82 11.02
C HIS A 118 22.93 -11.01 10.80
N VAL A 119 22.53 -12.20 10.38
CA VAL A 119 21.13 -12.56 10.22
C VAL A 119 20.57 -13.01 11.56
N MET A 120 19.38 -12.53 11.88
CA MET A 120 18.66 -12.80 13.11
C MET A 120 17.29 -13.40 12.77
N ARG A 121 16.70 -14.11 13.72
CA ARG A 121 15.37 -14.68 13.68
C ARG A 121 14.44 -13.85 14.57
N LYS A 122 13.51 -13.14 13.94
CA LYS A 122 12.44 -12.37 14.58
C LYS A 122 11.24 -13.30 14.76
N ILE A 123 10.84 -13.62 15.99
CA ILE A 123 9.75 -14.57 16.25
C ILE A 123 8.41 -14.05 15.68
N VAL A 124 7.77 -14.85 14.82
CA VAL A 124 6.49 -14.56 14.15
C VAL A 124 5.59 -15.80 14.21
N VAL A 125 4.62 -15.81 15.14
CA VAL A 125 3.77 -16.98 15.44
C VAL A 125 2.37 -16.93 14.79
N ASP A 126 2.11 -15.95 13.92
CA ASP A 126 0.81 -15.77 13.25
C ASP A 126 0.60 -16.68 12.01
N GLY A 127 1.59 -17.52 11.71
CA GLY A 127 1.59 -18.44 10.59
C GLY A 127 2.10 -17.84 9.28
N SER A 128 2.39 -16.55 9.21
CA SER A 128 2.86 -15.92 7.97
C SER A 128 4.30 -16.29 7.59
N ASN A 129 5.09 -16.83 8.53
CA ASN A 129 6.37 -17.48 8.27
C ASN A 129 6.26 -18.97 8.64
N THR A 130 6.64 -19.85 7.72
CA THR A 130 6.54 -21.32 7.88
C THR A 130 7.42 -21.85 9.02
N SER A 131 8.58 -21.22 9.22
CA SER A 131 9.54 -21.51 10.29
C SER A 131 9.14 -20.95 11.66
N GLY A 132 8.09 -20.12 11.74
CA GLY A 132 7.70 -19.41 12.96
C GLY A 132 8.57 -18.21 13.33
N PHE A 133 9.47 -17.81 12.43
CA PHE A 133 10.28 -16.59 12.54
C PHE A 133 10.55 -15.99 11.16
N GLN A 134 10.81 -14.68 11.13
CA GLN A 134 11.26 -13.95 9.96
C GLN A 134 12.78 -13.77 10.07
N ARG A 135 13.53 -14.05 8.99
CA ARG A 135 14.95 -13.72 8.96
C ARG A 135 15.13 -12.24 8.64
N THR A 136 15.94 -11.57 9.46
CA THR A 136 16.14 -10.11 9.43
C THR A 136 17.59 -9.80 9.76
N ALA A 137 18.23 -8.94 9.00
CA ALA A 137 19.61 -8.54 9.16
C ALA A 137 19.74 -7.02 9.19
N PHE A 138 20.36 -6.48 10.23
CA PHE A 138 20.59 -5.04 10.34
C PHE A 138 21.75 -4.62 9.45
N LEU A 139 21.52 -3.68 8.53
CA LEU A 139 22.47 -3.29 7.49
C LEU A 139 23.16 -1.96 7.79
N ALA A 140 22.39 -0.92 8.11
CA ALA A 140 22.93 0.44 8.21
C ALA A 140 22.17 1.30 9.23
N SER A 141 22.83 2.36 9.71
CA SER A 141 22.25 3.37 10.62
C SER A 141 22.81 4.76 10.39
N ASN A 142 22.35 5.73 11.19
CA ASN A 142 22.84 7.10 11.23
C ASN A 142 22.65 7.86 9.90
N GLY A 143 21.55 7.57 9.19
CA GLY A 143 21.17 8.32 8.00
C GLY A 143 20.34 9.54 8.29
N TYR A 144 19.99 10.25 7.23
CA TYR A 144 19.04 11.35 7.29
C TYR A 144 18.49 11.72 5.91
N ILE A 145 17.36 12.42 5.93
CA ILE A 145 16.81 13.14 4.78
C ILE A 145 16.56 14.61 5.15
N GLU A 146 16.59 15.49 4.15
CA GLU A 146 16.34 16.93 4.32
C GLU A 146 14.87 17.25 3.96
N THR A 147 14.12 17.83 4.90
CA THR A 147 12.71 18.19 4.72
C THR A 147 12.48 19.68 4.90
N SER A 148 11.27 20.16 4.59
CA SER A 148 10.86 21.54 4.80
C SER A 148 10.80 21.95 6.28
N GLU A 149 10.75 20.99 7.22
CA GLU A 149 10.71 21.21 8.67
C GLU A 149 12.03 20.82 9.38
N GLY A 150 13.10 20.66 8.60
CA GLY A 150 14.45 20.33 9.04
C GLY A 150 14.86 18.89 8.72
N ARG A 151 16.01 18.49 9.25
CA ARG A 151 16.52 17.13 9.05
C ARG A 151 15.67 16.11 9.80
N CYS A 152 15.33 15.01 9.13
CA CYS A 152 14.71 13.84 9.75
C CYS A 152 15.73 12.69 9.73
N GLY A 153 16.10 12.17 10.90
CA GLY A 153 17.03 11.04 11.02
C GLY A 153 16.45 9.74 10.47
N ILE A 154 17.32 8.89 9.93
CA ILE A 154 17.03 7.49 9.56
C ILE A 154 17.87 6.60 10.48
N ASP A 155 17.20 6.00 11.49
CA ASP A 155 17.87 5.29 12.57
C ASP A 155 18.37 3.92 12.13
N SER A 156 17.58 3.20 11.34
CA SER A 156 17.91 1.83 10.93
C SER A 156 17.42 1.48 9.53
N LEU A 157 18.22 0.66 8.86
CA LEU A 157 17.89 -0.04 7.63
C LEU A 157 18.21 -1.52 7.85
N CYS A 158 17.20 -2.36 7.74
CA CYS A 158 17.31 -3.81 7.82
C CYS A 158 16.96 -4.45 6.48
N VAL A 159 17.53 -5.61 6.20
CA VAL A 159 17.16 -6.50 5.08
C VAL A 159 16.47 -7.73 5.67
N GLU A 160 15.26 -8.03 5.23
CA GLU A 160 14.45 -9.11 5.76
C GLU A 160 13.66 -9.88 4.70
N GLU A 161 13.18 -11.06 5.09
CA GLU A 161 12.23 -11.85 4.29
C GLU A 161 10.84 -11.23 4.36
N GLU A 162 10.17 -11.05 3.23
CA GLU A 162 8.73 -10.81 3.24
C GLU A 162 7.96 -12.06 3.74
N ALA A 163 6.83 -11.85 4.40
CA ALA A 163 5.96 -12.90 4.91
C ALA A 163 5.00 -13.46 3.84
N ALA A 164 4.52 -14.70 4.04
CA ALA A 164 3.55 -15.36 3.18
C ALA A 164 2.26 -14.54 3.04
N GLN A 165 1.57 -14.67 1.90
CA GLN A 165 0.32 -13.96 1.66
C GLN A 165 -0.86 -14.69 2.30
N LYS A 166 -1.59 -14.04 3.21
CA LYS A 166 -2.85 -14.57 3.73
C LYS A 166 -3.90 -14.58 2.61
N ILE A 167 -4.45 -15.75 2.31
CA ILE A 167 -5.48 -15.95 1.29
C ILE A 167 -6.87 -15.86 1.92
N GLU A 168 -7.12 -16.69 2.93
CA GLU A 168 -8.42 -16.76 3.59
C GLU A 168 -8.32 -17.34 5.01
N GLU A 169 -9.42 -17.23 5.75
CA GLU A 169 -9.59 -17.80 7.08
C GLU A 169 -10.84 -18.69 7.07
N ILE A 170 -10.66 -19.97 7.40
CA ILE A 170 -11.68 -21.02 7.34
C ILE A 170 -11.81 -21.63 8.74
N GLY A 171 -12.84 -21.22 9.49
CA GLY A 171 -13.00 -21.62 10.88
C GLY A 171 -11.76 -21.24 11.70
N ASP A 172 -11.12 -22.22 12.34
CA ASP A 172 -9.88 -22.04 13.12
C ASP A 172 -8.59 -22.19 12.29
N SER A 173 -8.71 -22.26 10.95
CA SER A 173 -7.58 -22.39 10.04
C SER A 173 -7.31 -21.10 9.26
N ILE A 174 -6.04 -20.79 9.01
CA ILE A 174 -5.63 -19.72 8.09
C ILE A 174 -4.89 -20.33 6.91
N VAL A 175 -5.26 -19.93 5.69
CA VAL A 175 -4.60 -20.36 4.46
C VAL A 175 -3.64 -19.27 4.00
N TYR A 176 -2.39 -19.66 3.75
CA TYR A 176 -1.31 -18.81 3.28
C TYR A 176 -0.76 -19.30 1.92
N SER A 177 -0.32 -18.38 1.07
CA SER A 177 0.42 -18.64 -0.16
C SER A 177 1.91 -18.33 0.03
N LEU A 178 2.77 -19.28 -0.38
CA LEU A 178 4.23 -19.21 -0.19
C LEU A 178 4.99 -18.49 -1.30
N ASP A 179 4.34 -18.19 -2.44
CA ASP A 179 4.92 -17.41 -3.53
C ASP A 179 5.56 -16.09 -3.06
N ARG A 180 4.96 -15.43 -2.06
CA ARG A 180 5.47 -14.18 -1.48
C ARG A 180 6.53 -14.37 -0.39
N LEU A 181 6.50 -15.49 0.34
CA LEU A 181 7.42 -15.73 1.46
C LEU A 181 8.87 -15.69 0.97
N GLY A 182 9.73 -14.90 1.60
CA GLY A 182 11.15 -14.83 1.29
C GLY A 182 11.54 -13.84 0.17
N ILE A 183 10.58 -13.12 -0.44
CA ILE A 183 10.92 -11.98 -1.31
C ILE A 183 11.77 -10.99 -0.49
N PRO A 184 12.91 -10.47 -1.00
CA PRO A 184 13.72 -9.54 -0.22
C PRO A 184 12.96 -8.25 0.05
N LEU A 185 13.07 -7.77 1.28
CA LEU A 185 12.42 -6.57 1.75
C LEU A 185 13.44 -5.74 2.53
N VAL A 186 13.36 -4.42 2.39
CA VAL A 186 14.04 -3.51 3.30
C VAL A 186 13.04 -2.92 4.28
N GLU A 187 13.42 -2.90 5.55
CA GLU A 187 12.72 -2.19 6.63
C GLU A 187 13.55 -0.95 6.98
N LEU A 188 13.02 0.23 6.71
CA LEU A 188 13.64 1.52 7.00
C LEU A 188 12.84 2.22 8.10
N ALA A 189 13.50 2.53 9.21
CA ALA A 189 12.89 3.24 10.33
C ALA A 189 13.49 4.65 10.47
N THR A 190 12.62 5.65 10.56
CA THR A 190 13.03 7.03 10.86
C THR A 190 13.24 7.19 12.36
N ALA A 191 14.10 8.15 12.72
CA ALA A 191 14.10 8.73 14.05
C ALA A 191 12.71 9.34 14.38
N PRO A 192 12.36 9.50 15.67
CA PRO A 192 11.11 10.12 16.10
C PRO A 192 11.16 11.67 15.97
N ASP A 193 11.67 12.16 14.84
CA ASP A 193 11.93 13.58 14.54
C ASP A 193 10.74 14.28 13.86
N ILE A 194 9.68 13.54 13.51
CA ILE A 194 8.52 14.09 12.80
C ILE A 194 7.66 14.89 13.78
N LYS A 195 7.46 16.17 13.45
CA LYS A 195 6.89 17.19 14.34
C LYS A 195 5.44 17.54 14.03
N SER A 196 4.95 17.21 12.84
CA SER A 196 3.62 17.58 12.39
C SER A 196 3.02 16.51 11.48
N PRO A 197 1.68 16.42 11.35
CA PRO A 197 1.04 15.52 10.38
C PRO A 197 1.49 15.76 8.94
N ARG A 198 1.69 17.03 8.55
CA ARG A 198 2.15 17.40 7.20
C ARG A 198 3.59 16.96 6.98
N HIS A 199 4.44 17.14 7.98
CA HIS A 199 5.82 16.65 7.95
C HIS A 199 5.87 15.13 7.80
N ALA A 200 4.98 14.38 8.47
CA ALA A 200 4.89 12.93 8.34
C ALA A 200 4.64 12.49 6.89
N ARG A 201 3.71 13.16 6.21
CA ARG A 201 3.42 12.93 4.79
C ARG A 201 4.63 13.28 3.90
N GLU A 202 5.28 14.42 4.14
CA GLU A 202 6.46 14.85 3.37
C GLU A 202 7.60 13.83 3.49
N VAL A 203 7.91 13.37 4.71
CA VAL A 203 8.94 12.36 4.97
C VAL A 203 8.62 11.06 4.23
N ALA A 204 7.38 10.58 4.31
CA ALA A 204 6.94 9.39 3.59
C ALA A 204 7.04 9.54 2.07
N GLU A 205 6.65 10.71 1.53
CA GLU A 205 6.76 11.05 0.10
C GLU A 205 8.21 11.03 -0.37
N GLN A 206 9.12 11.62 0.40
CA GLN A 206 10.55 11.64 0.10
C GLN A 206 11.18 10.25 0.16
N ILE A 207 10.91 9.47 1.21
CA ILE A 207 11.43 8.09 1.33
C ILE A 207 10.94 7.25 0.13
N GLY A 208 9.64 7.32 -0.19
CA GLY A 208 9.08 6.63 -1.34
C GLY A 208 9.65 7.11 -2.68
N MET A 209 10.13 8.35 -2.79
CA MET A 209 10.81 8.87 -3.98
C MET A 209 12.24 8.34 -4.10
N PHE A 210 13.00 8.31 -3.01
CA PHE A 210 14.35 7.73 -2.99
C PHE A 210 14.31 6.23 -3.32
N LEU A 211 13.46 5.45 -2.64
CA LEU A 211 13.32 4.02 -2.91
C LEU A 211 12.96 3.75 -4.37
N ARG A 212 12.03 4.52 -4.95
CA ARG A 212 11.64 4.38 -6.37
C ARG A 212 12.71 4.86 -7.36
N SER A 213 13.65 5.70 -6.93
CA SER A 213 14.76 6.19 -7.77
C SER A 213 15.76 5.09 -8.12
N THR A 214 15.92 4.09 -7.24
CA THR A 214 16.74 2.89 -7.50
C THR A 214 16.34 2.17 -8.78
N GLY A 215 15.04 2.19 -9.13
CA GLY A 215 14.48 1.37 -10.20
C GLY A 215 14.49 -0.13 -9.91
N LYS A 216 14.90 -0.55 -8.71
CA LYS A 216 15.10 -1.95 -8.29
C LYS A 216 14.20 -2.34 -7.11
N VAL A 217 13.10 -1.63 -6.93
CA VAL A 217 12.05 -1.92 -5.94
C VAL A 217 10.77 -2.33 -6.64
N LYS A 218 10.06 -3.31 -6.08
CA LYS A 218 8.78 -3.76 -6.65
C LYS A 218 7.76 -2.62 -6.58
N ARG A 219 6.88 -2.60 -7.59
CA ARG A 219 5.81 -1.61 -7.73
C ARG A 219 4.46 -2.31 -7.80
N GLY A 220 3.44 -1.67 -7.26
CA GLY A 220 2.07 -2.20 -7.24
C GLY A 220 1.52 -2.31 -5.83
N LEU A 221 0.27 -2.77 -5.74
CA LEU A 221 -0.41 -2.92 -4.45
C LEU A 221 0.32 -3.94 -3.56
N GLY A 222 0.52 -3.60 -2.29
CA GLY A 222 1.13 -4.50 -1.31
C GLY A 222 2.66 -4.64 -1.40
N THR A 223 3.33 -3.91 -2.31
CA THR A 223 4.80 -3.93 -2.44
C THR A 223 5.52 -3.01 -1.46
N ILE A 224 4.78 -2.04 -0.91
CA ILE A 224 5.23 -1.14 0.15
C ILE A 224 4.21 -1.17 1.30
N ARG A 225 4.70 -1.24 2.54
CA ARG A 225 3.90 -1.06 3.75
C ARG A 225 4.51 0.06 4.59
N GLN A 226 3.65 0.82 5.24
CA GLN A 226 4.06 1.94 6.06
C GLN A 226 3.36 1.82 7.41
N ASP A 227 4.15 1.82 8.46
CA ASP A 227 3.69 1.85 9.83
C ASP A 227 4.09 3.20 10.45
N VAL A 228 3.23 3.76 11.29
CA VAL A 228 3.42 5.09 11.88
C VAL A 228 3.46 4.95 13.40
N ASN A 229 4.56 5.37 14.01
CA ASN A 229 4.71 5.43 15.46
C ASN A 229 4.38 6.86 15.92
N ILE A 230 3.48 7.01 16.90
CA ILE A 230 2.98 8.33 17.34
C ILE A 230 2.97 8.40 18.86
N SER A 231 3.40 9.53 19.41
CA SER A 231 3.29 9.87 20.83
C SER A 231 3.13 11.37 21.05
N ILE A 232 2.54 11.75 22.19
CA ILE A 232 2.51 13.12 22.73
C ILE A 232 3.02 13.10 24.17
N SER A 233 3.43 14.24 24.73
CA SER A 233 4.15 14.31 26.02
C SER A 233 3.46 13.61 27.20
N GLU A 234 2.15 13.79 27.36
CA GLU A 234 1.36 13.14 28.41
C GLU A 234 0.67 11.85 27.96
N GLY A 235 0.89 11.46 26.70
CA GLY A 235 0.25 10.31 26.07
C GLY A 235 1.10 9.05 26.19
N ALA A 236 1.06 8.24 25.14
CA ALA A 236 1.82 7.00 25.04
C ALA A 236 2.31 6.76 23.61
N ARG A 237 3.34 5.91 23.48
CA ARG A 237 3.77 5.42 22.17
C ARG A 237 2.74 4.45 21.62
N VAL A 238 2.23 4.76 20.43
CA VAL A 238 1.25 3.95 19.71
C VAL A 238 1.81 3.65 18.33
N GLU A 239 1.87 2.37 17.99
CA GLU A 239 2.28 1.89 16.67
C GLU A 239 1.02 1.67 15.82
N ILE A 240 0.93 2.29 14.65
CA ILE A 240 -0.21 2.16 13.74
C ILE A 240 0.26 1.42 12.50
N LYS A 241 -0.19 0.17 12.35
CA LYS A 241 0.18 -0.70 11.24
C LYS A 241 -0.73 -0.56 10.02
N GLY A 242 -0.13 -0.77 8.85
CA GLY A 242 -0.85 -0.99 7.60
C GLY A 242 -1.42 0.28 6.98
N VAL A 243 -0.67 1.38 7.03
CA VAL A 243 -1.05 2.63 6.35
C VAL A 243 -0.82 2.48 4.85
N GLN A 244 -1.89 2.17 4.11
CA GLN A 244 -1.81 1.86 2.69
C GLN A 244 -1.62 3.11 1.80
N ALA A 245 -2.28 4.21 2.15
CA ALA A 245 -2.32 5.41 1.32
C ALA A 245 -1.50 6.53 1.97
N LEU A 246 -0.62 7.12 1.17
CA LEU A 246 0.24 8.23 1.56
C LEU A 246 -0.55 9.45 2.04
N ASP A 247 -1.65 9.77 1.35
CA ASP A 247 -2.55 10.87 1.70
C ASP A 247 -3.22 10.65 3.08
N LEU A 248 -3.33 9.41 3.54
CA LEU A 248 -3.98 9.07 4.80
C LEU A 248 -3.05 9.24 6.01
N ILE A 249 -1.72 9.29 5.81
CA ILE A 249 -0.75 9.45 6.91
C ILE A 249 -1.06 10.71 7.71
N GLU A 250 -1.32 11.83 7.04
CA GLU A 250 -1.61 13.11 7.69
C GLU A 250 -2.87 13.00 8.58
N ASP A 251 -3.94 12.40 8.06
CA ASP A 251 -5.20 12.24 8.78
C ASP A 251 -5.05 11.28 9.97
N ILE A 252 -4.30 10.19 9.80
CA ILE A 252 -4.01 9.22 10.85
C ILE A 252 -3.25 9.89 12.00
N VAL A 253 -2.20 10.66 11.68
CA VAL A 253 -1.42 11.35 12.72
C VAL A 253 -2.30 12.35 13.46
N ARG A 254 -3.08 13.15 12.73
CA ARG A 254 -4.00 14.12 13.32
C ARG A 254 -5.04 13.46 14.23
N ARG A 255 -5.63 12.35 13.80
CA ARG A 255 -6.68 11.64 14.54
C ARG A 255 -6.13 10.85 15.71
N GLU A 256 -4.91 10.34 15.63
CA GLU A 256 -4.26 9.70 16.77
C GLU A 256 -3.94 10.72 17.87
N VAL A 257 -3.42 11.90 17.51
CA VAL A 257 -3.23 13.00 18.48
C VAL A 257 -4.56 13.35 19.15
N LYS A 258 -5.63 13.52 18.37
CA LYS A 258 -6.98 13.77 18.91
C LYS A 258 -7.46 12.65 19.85
N ARG A 259 -7.20 11.39 19.50
CA ARG A 259 -7.52 10.23 20.35
C ARG A 259 -6.82 10.31 21.70
N GLN A 260 -5.51 10.55 21.70
CA GLN A 260 -4.72 10.62 22.92
C GLN A 260 -5.19 11.78 23.81
N LEU A 261 -5.42 12.96 23.24
CA LEU A 261 -5.96 14.11 23.97
C LEU A 261 -7.34 13.82 24.60
N ASN A 262 -8.25 13.21 23.85
CA ASN A 262 -9.57 12.87 24.38
C ASN A 262 -9.52 11.79 25.46
N LEU A 263 -8.60 10.82 25.34
CA LEU A 263 -8.36 9.82 26.39
C LEU A 263 -7.75 10.45 27.66
N LEU A 264 -6.86 11.43 27.53
CA LEU A 264 -6.33 12.18 28.67
C LEU A 264 -7.39 13.03 29.35
N PHE A 265 -8.28 13.65 28.57
CA PHE A 265 -9.47 14.32 29.12
C PHE A 265 -10.34 13.35 29.92
N ILE A 266 -10.65 12.17 29.36
CA ILE A 266 -11.44 11.15 30.04
C ILE A 266 -10.74 10.67 31.32
N ARG A 267 -9.41 10.47 31.26
CA ARG A 267 -8.60 10.11 32.42
C ARG A 267 -8.74 11.14 33.54
N GLN A 268 -8.64 12.44 33.20
CA GLN A 268 -8.78 13.52 34.18
C GLN A 268 -10.15 13.49 34.87
N GLU A 269 -11.24 13.35 34.09
CA GLU A 269 -12.59 13.21 34.63
C GLU A 269 -12.75 11.97 35.53
N LEU A 270 -12.19 10.82 35.12
CA LEU A 270 -12.22 9.60 35.92
C LEU A 270 -11.47 9.77 37.25
N MET A 271 -10.33 10.45 37.24
CA MET A 271 -9.54 10.75 38.43
C MET A 271 -10.28 11.69 39.39
N GLU A 272 -10.87 12.78 38.86
CA GLU A 272 -11.66 13.74 39.66
C GLU A 272 -12.87 13.09 40.31
N ARG A 273 -13.54 12.18 39.59
CA ARG A 273 -14.68 11.41 40.11
C ARG A 273 -14.28 10.27 41.05
N LYS A 274 -12.98 10.01 41.22
CA LYS A 274 -12.44 8.85 41.95
C LYS A 274 -13.03 7.53 41.44
N ALA A 275 -13.11 7.41 40.12
CA ALA A 275 -13.63 6.23 39.43
C ALA A 275 -12.79 5.00 39.76
N PHE A 276 -13.45 3.83 39.82
CA PHE A 276 -12.77 2.56 40.00
C PHE A 276 -13.48 1.44 39.24
N VAL A 277 -12.73 0.39 38.92
CA VAL A 277 -13.21 -0.74 38.14
C VAL A 277 -13.42 -1.93 39.07
N CYS A 278 -14.63 -2.48 39.12
CA CYS A 278 -14.90 -3.71 39.86
C CYS A 278 -14.32 -4.91 39.08
N GLU A 279 -13.69 -5.85 39.78
CA GLU A 279 -13.16 -7.08 39.16
C GLU A 279 -14.20 -8.20 39.05
N GLU A 280 -15.31 -8.07 39.79
CA GLU A 280 -16.38 -9.06 39.80
C GLU A 280 -17.10 -9.08 38.44
N ILE A 281 -17.31 -10.29 37.92
CA ILE A 281 -18.06 -10.56 36.69
C ILE A 281 -19.43 -11.10 37.11
N TYR A 282 -20.48 -10.42 36.67
CA TYR A 282 -21.85 -10.78 37.00
C TYR A 282 -22.50 -11.55 35.87
N ASP A 283 -23.18 -12.66 36.18
CA ASP A 283 -24.05 -13.34 35.23
C ASP A 283 -25.44 -12.69 35.24
N VAL A 284 -25.80 -12.05 34.14
CA VAL A 284 -27.10 -11.37 33.96
C VAL A 284 -27.96 -12.07 32.91
N THR A 285 -27.61 -13.30 32.52
CA THR A 285 -28.30 -14.07 31.47
C THR A 285 -29.80 -14.19 31.72
N GLY A 286 -30.19 -14.43 32.98
CA GLY A 286 -31.59 -14.61 33.37
C GLY A 286 -32.48 -13.39 33.11
N LEU A 287 -31.90 -12.18 33.05
CA LEU A 287 -32.65 -10.94 32.79
C LEU A 287 -33.10 -10.81 31.33
N PHE A 288 -32.50 -11.57 30.42
CA PHE A 288 -32.67 -11.40 28.99
C PHE A 288 -33.34 -12.59 28.30
N ILE A 289 -33.95 -13.51 29.04
CA ILE A 289 -34.63 -14.70 28.49
C ILE A 289 -35.71 -14.29 27.47
N ASP A 290 -36.50 -13.27 27.81
CA ASP A 290 -37.62 -12.77 27.00
C ASP A 290 -37.29 -11.46 26.25
N THR A 291 -36.00 -11.13 26.12
CA THR A 291 -35.59 -9.87 25.49
C THR A 291 -36.01 -9.80 24.03
N LYS A 292 -36.32 -8.59 23.53
CA LYS A 292 -36.57 -8.38 22.09
C LYS A 292 -35.28 -8.16 21.29
N SER A 293 -34.14 -8.00 21.96
CA SER A 293 -32.86 -7.85 21.28
C SER A 293 -32.42 -9.17 20.65
N LYS A 294 -32.40 -9.24 19.31
CA LYS A 294 -31.96 -10.44 18.57
C LYS A 294 -30.53 -10.85 18.92
N VAL A 295 -29.67 -9.90 19.30
CA VAL A 295 -28.27 -10.17 19.64
C VAL A 295 -28.18 -10.83 21.02
N LEU A 296 -28.84 -10.27 22.04
CA LEU A 296 -28.86 -10.87 23.37
C LEU A 296 -29.59 -12.21 23.39
N GLN A 297 -30.70 -12.38 22.64
CA GLN A 297 -31.34 -13.69 22.47
C GLN A 297 -30.38 -14.75 21.93
N LYS A 298 -29.50 -14.38 20.98
CA LYS A 298 -28.48 -15.29 20.47
C LYS A 298 -27.44 -15.62 21.54
N GLY A 299 -27.00 -14.63 22.32
CA GLY A 299 -26.09 -14.85 23.44
C GLY A 299 -26.66 -15.77 24.52
N VAL A 300 -27.92 -15.57 24.91
CA VAL A 300 -28.65 -16.46 25.84
C VAL A 300 -28.69 -17.89 25.29
N LYS A 301 -28.94 -18.07 23.99
CA LYS A 301 -28.90 -19.40 23.34
C LYS A 301 -27.51 -20.02 23.28
N LYS A 302 -26.46 -19.20 23.17
CA LYS A 302 -25.05 -19.64 23.20
C LYS A 302 -24.57 -19.98 24.61
N GLY A 303 -25.17 -19.38 25.63
CA GLY A 303 -25.04 -19.85 27.02
C GLY A 303 -24.82 -18.75 28.05
N ALA A 304 -24.41 -17.52 27.69
CA ALA A 304 -24.14 -16.48 28.68
C ALA A 304 -24.36 -15.03 28.20
N VAL A 305 -24.83 -14.19 29.11
CA VAL A 305 -24.72 -12.73 29.08
C VAL A 305 -24.04 -12.29 30.37
N LEU A 306 -22.77 -11.89 30.26
CA LEU A 306 -21.96 -11.47 31.40
C LEU A 306 -21.83 -9.96 31.44
N ALA A 307 -21.71 -9.40 32.64
CA ALA A 307 -21.61 -7.97 32.87
C ALA A 307 -20.45 -7.59 33.79
N ALA A 308 -19.92 -6.39 33.59
CA ALA A 308 -18.94 -5.75 34.48
C ALA A 308 -19.39 -4.34 34.86
N LEU A 309 -19.13 -3.99 36.12
CA LEU A 309 -19.48 -2.69 36.70
C LEU A 309 -18.27 -1.76 36.73
N LEU A 310 -18.43 -0.59 36.10
CA LEU A 310 -17.43 0.47 36.07
C LEU A 310 -17.96 1.68 36.86
N ARG A 311 -17.45 1.86 38.09
CA ARG A 311 -17.95 2.90 39.00
C ARG A 311 -17.48 4.28 38.56
N LYS A 312 -18.43 5.23 38.46
CA LYS A 312 -18.24 6.61 37.98
C LYS A 312 -17.81 6.78 36.52
N PHE A 313 -17.98 5.75 35.69
CA PHE A 313 -17.72 5.80 34.24
C PHE A 313 -18.92 6.31 33.41
N GLY A 314 -20.08 6.52 34.03
CA GLY A 314 -21.30 6.93 33.34
C GLY A 314 -21.12 8.23 32.55
N GLY A 315 -21.58 8.20 31.30
CA GLY A 315 -21.43 9.28 30.32
C GLY A 315 -20.03 9.40 29.69
N LEU A 316 -19.01 8.72 30.24
CA LEU A 316 -17.65 8.74 29.70
C LEU A 316 -17.39 7.56 28.75
N VAL A 317 -18.10 6.43 28.90
CA VAL A 317 -17.98 5.30 27.96
C VAL A 317 -18.52 5.68 26.58
N GLY A 318 -19.61 6.44 26.53
CA GLY A 318 -20.19 6.98 25.30
C GLY A 318 -19.44 8.19 24.72
N LYS A 319 -18.41 8.71 25.38
CA LYS A 319 -17.70 9.91 24.94
C LYS A 319 -16.82 9.62 23.72
N GLU A 320 -16.89 10.49 22.73
CA GLU A 320 -16.12 10.38 21.49
C GLU A 320 -14.61 10.58 21.75
N VAL A 321 -13.79 9.67 21.23
CA VAL A 321 -12.32 9.75 21.27
C VAL A 321 -11.73 10.07 19.89
N GLN A 322 -12.37 9.60 18.82
CA GLN A 322 -12.08 9.94 17.42
C GLN A 322 -13.41 10.09 16.69
N PRO A 323 -13.48 10.78 15.53
CA PRO A 323 -14.74 10.92 14.79
C PRO A 323 -15.44 9.56 14.59
N GLY A 324 -16.63 9.38 15.18
CA GLY A 324 -17.40 8.13 15.09
C GLY A 324 -16.90 6.96 15.96
N ARG A 325 -15.88 7.16 16.81
CA ARG A 325 -15.39 6.17 17.78
C ARG A 325 -15.39 6.72 19.20
N ARG A 326 -15.76 5.89 20.16
CA ARG A 326 -15.94 6.25 21.57
C ARG A 326 -15.01 5.46 22.48
N LEU A 327 -14.96 5.78 23.77
CA LEU A 327 -14.28 4.93 24.75
C LEU A 327 -14.86 3.50 24.77
N GLY A 328 -16.18 3.37 24.62
CA GLY A 328 -16.84 2.08 24.44
C GLY A 328 -16.38 1.31 23.20
N THR A 329 -15.97 2.01 22.14
CA THR A 329 -15.35 1.38 20.96
C THR A 329 -13.97 0.80 21.30
N GLU A 330 -13.17 1.46 22.15
CA GLU A 330 -11.89 0.94 22.64
C GLU A 330 -12.08 -0.33 23.49
N PHE A 331 -13.11 -0.36 24.34
CA PHE A 331 -13.50 -1.56 25.08
C PHE A 331 -13.96 -2.67 24.14
N SER A 332 -14.75 -2.34 23.12
CA SER A 332 -15.20 -3.31 22.13
C SER A 332 -14.06 -3.92 21.33
N ASP A 333 -13.05 -3.14 20.95
CA ASP A 333 -11.91 -3.68 20.20
C ASP A 333 -11.09 -4.67 21.03
N ARG A 334 -10.93 -4.41 22.34
CA ARG A 334 -10.28 -5.33 23.29
C ARG A 334 -11.09 -6.60 23.52
N ALA A 335 -12.41 -6.49 23.66
CA ALA A 335 -13.30 -7.64 23.81
C ALA A 335 -13.23 -8.57 22.58
N LYS A 336 -13.19 -8.01 21.37
CA LYS A 336 -13.18 -8.77 20.11
C LYS A 336 -11.97 -9.71 19.95
N THR A 337 -10.85 -9.48 20.66
CA THR A 337 -9.71 -10.41 20.60
C THR A 337 -10.03 -11.78 21.21
N ALA A 338 -11.04 -11.87 22.08
CA ALA A 338 -11.58 -13.12 22.60
C ALA A 338 -12.55 -13.83 21.62
N GLY A 339 -12.80 -13.26 20.43
CA GLY A 339 -13.67 -13.83 19.40
C GLY A 339 -15.16 -13.50 19.53
N VAL A 340 -15.52 -12.54 20.39
CA VAL A 340 -16.92 -12.05 20.50
C VAL A 340 -17.23 -10.99 19.43
N GLY A 341 -18.51 -10.80 19.10
CA GLY A 341 -18.92 -9.80 18.09
C GLY A 341 -18.78 -8.33 18.54
N GLY A 342 -18.79 -8.06 19.84
CA GLY A 342 -18.74 -6.71 20.41
C GLY A 342 -19.25 -6.68 21.85
N ILE A 343 -19.54 -5.48 22.35
CA ILE A 343 -20.07 -5.24 23.70
C ILE A 343 -21.33 -4.38 23.65
N PHE A 344 -22.09 -4.36 24.74
CA PHE A 344 -23.09 -3.34 25.02
C PHE A 344 -22.65 -2.52 26.24
N HIS A 345 -23.01 -1.25 26.29
CA HIS A 345 -22.77 -0.45 27.48
C HIS A 345 -23.89 0.55 27.74
N THR A 346 -24.09 0.89 29.01
CA THR A 346 -25.24 1.71 29.44
C THR A 346 -25.32 3.09 28.80
N ASP A 347 -24.20 3.71 28.42
CA ASP A 347 -24.24 5.03 27.76
C ASP A 347 -24.82 4.98 26.32
N GLU A 348 -24.93 3.80 25.73
CA GLU A 348 -25.53 3.56 24.41
C GLU A 348 -26.93 2.96 24.48
N LEU A 349 -27.44 2.72 25.68
CA LEU A 349 -28.73 2.09 25.93
C LEU A 349 -29.70 3.09 26.58
N PRO A 350 -31.01 3.03 26.28
CA PRO A 350 -31.72 1.98 25.52
C PRO A 350 -31.49 2.05 24.01
N ASN A 351 -31.12 0.92 23.40
CA ASN A 351 -30.98 0.74 21.94
C ASN A 351 -30.92 -0.76 21.58
N TYR A 352 -30.82 -1.11 20.30
CA TYR A 352 -30.63 -2.49 19.81
C TYR A 352 -31.73 -3.48 20.24
N GLY A 353 -32.94 -2.98 20.48
CA GLY A 353 -34.07 -3.76 20.96
C GLY A 353 -34.05 -4.06 22.46
N ILE A 354 -33.14 -3.42 23.22
CA ILE A 354 -33.08 -3.45 24.68
C ILE A 354 -33.89 -2.26 25.22
N THR A 355 -34.83 -2.55 26.11
CA THR A 355 -35.77 -1.60 26.72
C THR A 355 -35.19 -0.93 27.98
N ASP A 356 -35.72 0.23 28.36
CA ASP A 356 -35.34 0.91 29.60
C ASP A 356 -35.52 0.03 30.84
N LYS A 357 -36.54 -0.82 30.85
CA LYS A 357 -36.80 -1.77 31.94
C LYS A 357 -35.67 -2.80 32.07
N GLU A 358 -35.17 -3.32 30.95
CA GLU A 358 -34.04 -4.26 30.94
C GLU A 358 -32.75 -3.56 31.36
N VAL A 359 -32.52 -2.32 30.91
CA VAL A 359 -31.36 -1.51 31.33
C VAL A 359 -31.38 -1.29 32.84
N GLN A 360 -32.54 -0.93 33.41
CA GLN A 360 -32.68 -0.74 34.84
C GLN A 360 -32.49 -2.04 35.61
N ALA A 361 -33.06 -3.15 35.14
CA ALA A 361 -32.90 -4.46 35.77
C ALA A 361 -31.43 -4.90 35.85
N VAL A 362 -30.65 -4.65 34.80
CA VAL A 362 -29.20 -4.92 34.81
C VAL A 362 -28.49 -4.02 35.82
N ARG A 363 -28.80 -2.72 35.84
CA ARG A 363 -28.21 -1.79 36.82
C ARG A 363 -28.49 -2.24 38.25
N ASP A 364 -29.72 -2.66 38.54
CA ASP A 364 -30.11 -3.14 39.86
C ASP A 364 -29.38 -4.45 40.22
N ALA A 365 -29.27 -5.39 39.26
CA ALA A 365 -28.62 -6.69 39.47
C ALA A 365 -27.13 -6.58 39.81
N VAL A 366 -26.43 -5.59 39.24
CA VAL A 366 -25.00 -5.35 39.54
C VAL A 366 -24.79 -4.26 40.60
N GLY A 367 -25.86 -3.67 41.15
CA GLY A 367 -25.79 -2.59 42.12
C GLY A 367 -25.19 -1.27 41.60
N ALA A 368 -25.43 -0.95 40.32
CA ALA A 368 -24.95 0.27 39.66
C ALA A 368 -25.76 1.52 40.05
N HIS A 369 -25.08 2.62 40.34
CA HIS A 369 -25.68 3.95 40.50
C HIS A 369 -25.76 4.69 39.15
N PRO A 370 -26.50 5.83 39.07
CA PRO A 370 -26.66 6.58 37.82
C PRO A 370 -25.35 7.06 37.19
N GLU A 371 -24.33 7.36 38.02
CA GLU A 371 -23.00 7.79 37.57
C GLU A 371 -22.11 6.62 37.12
N ASP A 372 -22.55 5.38 37.30
CA ASP A 372 -21.80 4.19 36.91
C ASP A 372 -22.18 3.73 35.51
N ALA A 373 -21.25 3.04 34.87
CA ALA A 373 -21.49 2.35 33.60
C ALA A 373 -21.48 0.83 33.81
N VAL A 374 -22.38 0.14 33.11
CA VAL A 374 -22.38 -1.32 33.05
C VAL A 374 -22.03 -1.74 31.63
N ILE A 375 -21.07 -2.65 31.49
CA ILE A 375 -20.68 -3.25 30.21
C ILE A 375 -21.21 -4.68 30.17
N MET A 376 -21.77 -5.12 29.05
CA MET A 376 -22.28 -6.47 28.86
C MET A 376 -21.70 -7.13 27.60
N VAL A 377 -21.46 -8.43 27.68
CA VAL A 377 -21.03 -9.28 26.56
C VAL A 377 -21.90 -10.52 26.51
N ALA A 378 -22.34 -10.89 25.30
CA ALA A 378 -23.28 -11.99 25.08
C ALA A 378 -22.71 -12.99 24.06
N ASP A 379 -22.18 -14.12 24.54
CA ASP A 379 -21.60 -15.19 23.72
C ASP A 379 -21.48 -16.50 24.52
N GLU A 380 -20.70 -17.47 24.04
CA GLU A 380 -20.31 -18.66 24.80
C GLU A 380 -19.62 -18.27 26.13
N PRO A 381 -19.86 -18.99 27.25
CA PRO A 381 -19.39 -18.60 28.58
C PRO A 381 -17.90 -18.26 28.67
N GLU A 382 -17.02 -19.09 28.11
CA GLU A 382 -15.57 -18.84 28.14
C GLU A 382 -15.17 -17.60 27.31
N LYS A 383 -15.75 -17.44 26.11
CA LYS A 383 -15.48 -16.27 25.25
C LYS A 383 -15.99 -14.98 25.90
N ALA A 384 -17.20 -15.01 26.48
CA ALA A 384 -17.79 -13.88 27.17
C ALA A 384 -16.97 -13.47 28.40
N ARG A 385 -16.48 -14.46 29.18
CA ARG A 385 -15.62 -14.21 30.35
C ARG A 385 -14.31 -13.55 29.95
N LEU A 386 -13.58 -14.12 28.97
CA LEU A 386 -12.34 -13.56 28.46
C LEU A 386 -12.54 -12.14 27.90
N ALA A 387 -13.66 -11.89 27.22
CA ALA A 387 -14.00 -10.58 26.70
C ALA A 387 -14.24 -9.55 27.81
N ILE A 388 -14.99 -9.90 28.86
CA ILE A 388 -15.22 -9.01 30.01
C ILE A 388 -13.91 -8.74 30.76
N GLU A 389 -13.05 -9.74 30.95
CA GLU A 389 -11.73 -9.56 31.56
C GLU A 389 -10.88 -8.55 30.75
N ALA A 390 -10.90 -8.63 29.42
CA ALA A 390 -10.23 -7.68 28.54
C ALA A 390 -10.80 -6.25 28.65
N VAL A 391 -12.12 -6.12 28.79
CA VAL A 391 -12.78 -4.82 29.05
C VAL A 391 -12.36 -4.24 30.40
N ILE A 392 -12.37 -5.06 31.46
CA ILE A 392 -11.95 -4.67 32.81
C ILE A 392 -10.50 -4.16 32.78
N ALA A 393 -9.60 -4.90 32.11
CA ALA A 393 -8.21 -4.48 31.95
C ALA A 393 -8.10 -3.13 31.24
N ARG A 394 -8.82 -2.94 30.12
CA ARG A 394 -8.80 -1.68 29.36
C ARG A 394 -9.44 -0.51 30.14
N ALA A 395 -10.47 -0.76 30.94
CA ALA A 395 -11.08 0.25 31.80
C ALA A 395 -10.12 0.70 32.91
N LYS A 396 -9.33 -0.23 33.49
CA LYS A 396 -8.26 0.12 34.43
C LYS A 396 -7.17 0.97 33.76
N GLU A 397 -6.82 0.65 32.51
CA GLU A 397 -5.89 1.47 31.72
C GLU A 397 -6.45 2.87 31.44
N ALA A 398 -7.76 3.03 31.23
CA ALA A 398 -8.39 4.35 30.99
C ALA A 398 -8.24 5.31 32.20
N ILE A 399 -8.20 4.77 33.43
CA ILE A 399 -7.92 5.57 34.64
C ILE A 399 -6.44 5.99 34.68
N LYS A 400 -5.54 5.15 34.15
CA LYS A 400 -4.10 5.45 34.10
C LYS A 400 -3.76 6.48 33.02
N GLY A 401 -4.35 6.35 31.83
CA GLY A 401 -4.14 7.25 30.69
C GLY A 401 -4.25 6.56 29.34
N VAL A 402 -3.38 6.95 28.40
CA VAL A 402 -3.29 6.33 27.08
C VAL A 402 -2.46 5.04 27.19
N PRO A 403 -2.97 3.87 26.78
CA PRO A 403 -2.18 2.64 26.79
C PRO A 403 -1.21 2.59 25.59
N GLU A 404 -0.03 2.01 25.81
CA GLU A 404 0.89 1.61 24.74
C GLU A 404 0.34 0.37 24.02
N GLU A 405 0.16 0.47 22.71
CA GLU A 405 -0.48 -0.57 21.92
C GLU A 405 -0.15 -0.46 20.44
N THR A 406 -0.26 -1.59 19.74
CA THR A 406 -0.30 -1.63 18.28
C THR A 406 -1.75 -1.55 17.82
N ARG A 407 -2.02 -0.64 16.90
CA ARG A 407 -3.31 -0.39 16.28
C ARG A 407 -3.23 -0.63 14.78
N ARG A 408 -4.35 -0.90 14.13
CA ARG A 408 -4.47 -0.94 12.66
C ARG A 408 -5.10 0.34 12.15
N ALA A 409 -4.63 0.84 11.01
CA ALA A 409 -5.28 1.93 10.31
C ALA A 409 -6.65 1.49 9.74
N LEU A 410 -7.64 2.38 9.80
CA LEU A 410 -8.95 2.21 9.19
C LEU A 410 -9.06 3.09 7.94
N PRO A 411 -9.90 2.73 6.94
CA PRO A 411 -10.03 3.48 5.68
C PRO A 411 -10.46 4.94 5.84
N ASP A 412 -11.13 5.26 6.95
CA ASP A 412 -11.58 6.60 7.28
C ASP A 412 -10.47 7.46 7.93
N GLY A 413 -9.28 6.89 8.22
CA GLY A 413 -8.18 7.54 8.92
C GLY A 413 -8.20 7.37 10.44
N ASN A 414 -9.19 6.66 11.00
CA ASN A 414 -9.19 6.29 12.42
C ASN A 414 -8.28 5.07 12.66
N THR A 415 -8.11 4.70 13.93
CA THR A 415 -7.29 3.55 14.32
C THR A 415 -8.06 2.60 15.23
N ALA A 416 -7.86 1.29 15.09
CA ALA A 416 -8.48 0.26 15.93
C ALA A 416 -7.42 -0.56 16.65
N TYR A 417 -7.69 -0.95 17.90
CA TYR A 417 -6.75 -1.82 18.63
C TYR A 417 -6.54 -3.15 17.89
N MET A 418 -5.29 -3.60 17.86
CA MET A 418 -4.88 -4.87 17.26
C MET A 418 -4.27 -5.79 18.31
N ARG A 419 -3.25 -5.33 19.03
CA ARG A 419 -2.52 -6.11 20.05
C ARG A 419 -1.70 -5.19 20.96
N PRO A 420 -1.17 -5.67 22.10
CA PRO A 420 -0.21 -4.91 22.88
C PRO A 420 1.06 -4.65 22.07
N LEU A 421 1.80 -3.59 22.44
CA LEU A 421 3.07 -3.29 21.79
C LEU A 421 4.05 -4.48 22.01
N PRO A 422 4.74 -4.96 20.96
CA PRO A 422 5.73 -6.04 21.07
C PRO A 422 6.85 -5.72 22.07
N GLY A 423 7.34 -6.74 22.78
CA GLY A 423 8.51 -6.60 23.66
C GLY A 423 9.84 -6.74 22.91
N ALA A 424 10.95 -6.36 23.56
CA ALA A 424 12.30 -6.44 23.01
C ALA A 424 12.82 -7.90 22.84
N ALA A 425 12.26 -8.86 23.57
CA ALA A 425 12.73 -10.25 23.65
C ALA A 425 12.34 -11.14 22.44
N ARG A 426 12.35 -10.61 21.21
CA ARG A 426 11.86 -11.29 19.99
C ARG A 426 12.92 -11.76 19.01
N MET A 427 14.20 -11.46 19.26
CA MET A 427 15.29 -11.69 18.31
C MET A 427 16.29 -12.71 18.87
N TYR A 428 16.75 -13.64 18.03
CA TYR A 428 17.86 -14.56 18.33
C TYR A 428 18.68 -14.84 17.06
N PRO A 429 19.94 -15.29 17.14
CA PRO A 429 20.78 -15.47 15.94
C PRO A 429 20.27 -16.52 14.95
N GLU A 430 20.36 -16.23 13.64
CA GLU A 430 20.19 -17.22 12.57
C GLU A 430 21.53 -17.92 12.32
N THR A 431 21.69 -19.13 12.87
CA THR A 431 22.95 -19.87 12.81
C THR A 431 23.19 -20.59 11.47
N ASP A 432 22.16 -20.74 10.65
CA ASP A 432 22.26 -21.47 9.38
C ASP A 432 22.87 -20.60 8.27
N VAL A 433 22.86 -19.27 8.43
CA VAL A 433 23.41 -18.32 7.46
C VAL A 433 24.71 -17.70 7.98
N PRO A 434 25.81 -17.76 7.22
CA PRO A 434 27.07 -17.15 7.66
C PRO A 434 26.97 -15.61 7.71
N PRO A 435 27.74 -14.95 8.59
CA PRO A 435 27.87 -13.50 8.59
C PRO A 435 28.41 -12.97 7.25
N ILE A 436 27.98 -11.76 6.88
CA ILE A 436 28.35 -11.12 5.61
C ILE A 436 29.27 -9.93 5.91
N GLU A 437 30.49 -9.93 5.36
CA GLU A 437 31.42 -8.79 5.47
C GLU A 437 31.06 -7.70 4.44
N ILE A 438 31.06 -6.45 4.90
CA ILE A 438 30.81 -5.27 4.08
C ILE A 438 32.02 -4.35 4.22
N SER A 439 33.00 -4.52 3.33
CA SER A 439 34.18 -3.65 3.33
C SER A 439 33.81 -2.24 2.84
N GLN A 440 34.59 -1.24 3.26
CA GLN A 440 34.40 0.13 2.79
C GLN A 440 34.58 0.22 1.27
N GLU A 441 35.54 -0.51 0.69
CA GLU A 441 35.74 -0.53 -0.77
C GLU A 441 34.51 -1.11 -1.49
N TYR A 442 33.90 -2.15 -0.94
CA TYR A 442 32.69 -2.74 -1.50
C TYR A 442 31.53 -1.73 -1.44
N PHE A 443 31.32 -1.09 -0.30
CA PHE A 443 30.30 -0.05 -0.19
C PHE A 443 30.56 1.11 -1.15
N ASP A 444 31.79 1.61 -1.23
CA ASP A 444 32.16 2.73 -2.10
C ASP A 444 31.94 2.41 -3.59
N SER A 445 32.10 1.14 -3.98
CA SER A 445 31.84 0.68 -5.36
C SER A 445 30.38 0.75 -5.80
N ILE A 446 29.42 0.81 -4.86
CA ILE A 446 27.99 0.88 -5.18
C ILE A 446 27.63 2.26 -5.75
N GLU A 447 27.08 2.32 -6.96
CA GLU A 447 26.69 3.58 -7.58
C GLU A 447 25.41 4.15 -6.95
N ILE A 448 25.36 5.49 -6.82
CA ILE A 448 24.14 6.18 -6.37
C ILE A 448 23.28 6.47 -7.60
N PRO A 449 22.00 6.05 -7.64
CA PRO A 449 21.13 6.31 -8.77
C PRO A 449 20.74 7.80 -8.83
N GLU A 450 20.51 8.31 -10.03
CA GLU A 450 19.90 9.63 -10.24
C GLU A 450 18.47 9.62 -9.67
N LEU A 451 18.14 10.64 -8.86
CA LEU A 451 16.82 10.73 -8.25
C LEU A 451 15.73 10.96 -9.30
N LEU A 452 14.51 10.49 -9.04
CA LEU A 452 13.38 10.74 -9.95
C LEU A 452 13.12 12.24 -10.17
N THR A 453 13.34 13.06 -9.14
CA THR A 453 13.21 14.53 -9.22
C THR A 453 14.31 15.16 -10.07
N GLU A 454 15.51 14.58 -10.08
CA GLU A 454 16.64 15.00 -10.92
C GLU A 454 16.41 14.57 -12.37
N ARG A 455 15.98 13.32 -12.60
CA ARG A 455 15.56 12.82 -13.91
C ARG A 455 14.49 13.72 -14.53
N ALA A 456 13.46 14.08 -13.77
CA ALA A 456 12.42 14.99 -14.26
C ALA A 456 12.98 16.35 -14.69
N LYS A 457 13.92 16.94 -13.92
CA LYS A 457 14.60 18.18 -14.32
C LYS A 457 15.44 17.98 -15.59
N ARG A 458 16.18 16.88 -15.68
CA ARG A 458 16.99 16.53 -16.86
C ARG A 458 16.13 16.37 -18.10
N PHE A 459 14.98 15.72 -18.00
CA PHE A 459 14.03 15.55 -19.09
C PHE A 459 13.45 16.88 -19.61
N ILE A 460 13.28 17.86 -18.73
CA ILE A 460 12.88 19.22 -19.13
C ILE A 460 14.02 19.90 -19.90
N SER A 461 15.23 19.89 -19.36
CA SER A 461 16.37 20.62 -19.94
C SER A 461 16.95 19.97 -21.20
N GLU A 462 17.09 18.64 -21.23
CA GLU A 462 17.76 17.92 -22.30
C GLU A 462 16.80 17.37 -23.37
N ASN A 463 15.56 17.04 -22.98
CA ASN A 463 14.57 16.45 -23.90
C ASN A 463 13.44 17.40 -24.28
N GLY A 464 13.43 18.63 -23.74
CA GLY A 464 12.41 19.63 -24.05
C GLY A 464 11.00 19.24 -23.60
N LEU A 465 10.88 18.32 -22.63
CA LEU A 465 9.58 17.94 -22.08
C LEU A 465 9.02 19.08 -21.21
N ASN A 466 7.69 19.24 -21.23
CA ASN A 466 7.05 20.10 -20.25
C ASN A 466 7.10 19.43 -18.86
N LYS A 467 6.94 20.25 -17.81
CA LYS A 467 7.06 19.80 -16.42
C LYS A 467 6.15 18.61 -16.09
N GLU A 468 4.87 18.69 -16.45
CA GLU A 468 3.90 17.64 -16.14
C GLU A 468 4.26 16.30 -16.80
N LEU A 469 4.70 16.34 -18.07
CA LEU A 469 5.06 15.14 -18.82
C LEU A 469 6.38 14.53 -18.33
N ALA A 470 7.35 15.38 -17.98
CA ALA A 470 8.62 14.97 -17.39
C ALA A 470 8.44 14.30 -16.02
N GLU A 471 7.60 14.87 -15.15
CA GLU A 471 7.26 14.27 -13.86
C GLU A 471 6.51 12.94 -14.06
N LYS A 472 5.49 12.90 -14.93
CA LYS A 472 4.76 11.66 -15.20
C LYS A 472 5.67 10.54 -15.69
N ILE A 473 6.58 10.82 -16.62
CA ILE A 473 7.46 9.77 -17.17
C ILE A 473 8.49 9.30 -16.14
N ALA A 474 9.08 10.23 -15.37
CA ALA A 474 10.05 9.90 -14.32
C ALA A 474 9.47 8.94 -13.26
N TYR A 475 8.23 9.15 -12.84
CA TYR A 475 7.57 8.29 -11.86
C TYR A 475 6.85 7.08 -12.46
N SER A 476 6.86 6.91 -13.78
CA SER A 476 6.18 5.81 -14.46
C SER A 476 6.97 4.51 -14.44
N LYS A 477 6.28 3.37 -14.64
CA LYS A 477 6.94 2.08 -14.93
C LYS A 477 7.69 2.06 -16.27
N TYR A 478 7.37 3.00 -17.16
CA TYR A 478 7.96 3.09 -18.49
C TYR A 478 9.26 3.89 -18.53
N LEU A 479 9.79 4.34 -17.39
CA LEU A 479 11.03 5.11 -17.33
C LEU A 479 12.21 4.42 -18.07
N PRO A 480 12.53 3.13 -17.82
CA PRO A 480 13.64 2.47 -18.53
C PRO A 480 13.41 2.42 -20.04
N LEU A 481 12.18 2.11 -20.46
CA LEU A 481 11.80 2.07 -21.87
C LEU A 481 11.90 3.45 -22.52
N PHE A 482 11.47 4.51 -21.82
CA PHE A 482 11.58 5.88 -22.30
C PHE A 482 13.04 6.29 -22.54
N GLU A 483 13.93 6.04 -21.58
CA GLU A 483 15.35 6.37 -21.74
C GLU A 483 15.98 5.56 -22.88
N SER A 484 15.63 4.28 -23.00
CA SER A 484 16.07 3.45 -24.13
C SER A 484 15.62 4.02 -25.47
N LEU A 485 14.35 4.39 -25.62
CA LEU A 485 13.80 4.92 -26.87
C LEU A 485 14.38 6.29 -27.21
N VAL A 486 14.53 7.18 -26.22
CA VAL A 486 15.17 8.49 -26.40
C VAL A 486 16.63 8.33 -26.81
N GLY A 487 17.33 7.34 -26.26
CA GLY A 487 18.69 6.99 -26.68
C GLY A 487 18.75 6.55 -28.14
N THR A 488 17.85 5.65 -28.56
CA THR A 488 17.77 5.13 -29.93
C THR A 488 17.41 6.23 -30.95
N TYR A 489 16.40 7.05 -30.66
CA TYR A 489 15.84 8.02 -31.62
C TYR A 489 16.34 9.46 -31.43
N ARG A 490 17.47 9.66 -30.73
CA ARG A 490 17.99 10.99 -30.34
C ARG A 490 18.11 12.00 -31.50
N LYS A 491 18.35 11.51 -32.73
CA LYS A 491 18.55 12.33 -33.94
C LYS A 491 17.45 12.10 -35.00
N ASP A 492 16.39 11.39 -34.65
CA ASP A 492 15.31 11.07 -35.57
C ASP A 492 14.40 12.29 -35.80
N ALA A 493 14.01 12.55 -37.05
CA ALA A 493 13.14 13.69 -37.39
C ALA A 493 11.66 13.42 -37.10
N ASN A 494 11.26 12.15 -37.07
CA ASN A 494 9.88 11.69 -36.93
C ASN A 494 9.55 11.36 -35.46
N VAL A 495 10.48 10.75 -34.74
CA VAL A 495 10.32 10.32 -33.34
C VAL A 495 11.07 11.27 -32.41
N ASN A 496 10.33 12.04 -31.61
CA ASN A 496 10.92 12.93 -30.60
C ASN A 496 10.53 12.50 -29.16
N PRO A 497 11.26 12.96 -28.12
CA PRO A 497 10.98 12.58 -26.75
C PRO A 497 9.56 12.91 -26.28
N THR A 498 8.98 14.01 -26.73
CA THR A 498 7.59 14.39 -26.41
C THR A 498 6.59 13.37 -26.93
N LEU A 499 6.78 12.87 -28.15
CA LEU A 499 5.95 11.82 -28.72
C LEU A 499 6.06 10.54 -27.90
N ILE A 500 7.29 10.11 -27.57
CA ILE A 500 7.52 8.89 -26.78
C ILE A 500 6.83 9.01 -25.42
N ALA A 501 7.09 10.09 -24.67
CA ALA A 501 6.48 10.28 -23.36
C ALA A 501 4.95 10.37 -23.45
N ARG A 502 4.39 11.13 -24.40
CA ARG A 502 2.93 11.22 -24.59
C ARG A 502 2.30 9.86 -24.90
N THR A 503 2.96 9.02 -25.68
CA THR A 503 2.47 7.67 -25.97
C THR A 503 2.41 6.84 -24.69
N LEU A 504 3.51 6.78 -23.93
CA LEU A 504 3.66 5.91 -22.76
C LEU A 504 2.78 6.34 -21.57
N VAL A 505 2.72 7.64 -21.27
CA VAL A 505 2.00 8.16 -20.07
C VAL A 505 0.74 8.97 -20.39
N GLY A 506 0.39 9.13 -21.66
CA GLY A 506 -0.86 9.77 -22.10
C GLY A 506 -1.79 8.79 -22.81
N ILE A 507 -1.36 8.28 -23.97
CA ILE A 507 -2.18 7.42 -24.84
C ILE A 507 -2.49 6.07 -24.19
N VAL A 508 -1.50 5.40 -23.57
CA VAL A 508 -1.74 4.11 -22.91
C VAL A 508 -2.80 4.23 -21.80
N PRO A 509 -2.74 5.21 -20.86
CA PRO A 509 -3.83 5.45 -19.93
C PRO A 509 -5.19 5.77 -20.57
N GLU A 510 -5.23 6.44 -21.73
CA GLU A 510 -6.46 6.67 -22.50
C GLU A 510 -7.06 5.37 -23.04
N ILE A 511 -6.23 4.50 -23.63
CA ILE A 511 -6.64 3.18 -24.11
C ILE A 511 -7.23 2.35 -22.95
N ARG A 512 -6.57 2.36 -21.79
CA ARG A 512 -7.05 1.67 -20.59
C ARG A 512 -8.40 2.19 -20.11
N ARG A 513 -8.62 3.51 -20.14
CA ARG A 513 -9.93 4.12 -19.79
C ARG A 513 -11.06 3.71 -20.73
N ASN A 514 -10.73 3.33 -21.96
CA ASN A 514 -11.69 2.79 -22.93
C ASN A 514 -11.97 1.28 -22.75
N GLY A 515 -11.51 0.67 -21.65
CA GLY A 515 -11.80 -0.72 -21.31
C GLY A 515 -10.90 -1.75 -21.99
N VAL A 516 -9.72 -1.34 -22.47
CA VAL A 516 -8.74 -2.23 -23.11
C VAL A 516 -7.61 -2.56 -22.13
N GLU A 517 -7.24 -3.83 -22.03
CA GLU A 517 -6.20 -4.34 -21.14
C GLU A 517 -4.80 -3.96 -21.65
N THR A 518 -4.29 -2.83 -21.19
CA THR A 518 -2.97 -2.29 -21.60
C THR A 518 -1.79 -3.06 -21.00
N GLU A 519 -2.05 -3.92 -20.03
CA GLU A 519 -1.08 -4.80 -19.39
C GLU A 519 -0.51 -5.84 -20.37
N ASN A 520 -1.23 -6.11 -21.46
CA ASN A 520 -0.81 -7.00 -22.55
C ASN A 520 0.26 -6.35 -23.46
N LEU A 521 0.52 -5.05 -23.33
CA LEU A 521 1.54 -4.36 -24.13
C LEU A 521 2.95 -4.60 -23.57
N THR A 522 3.83 -5.12 -24.43
CA THR A 522 5.24 -5.39 -24.10
C THR A 522 6.16 -4.28 -24.58
N ASP A 523 7.38 -4.23 -24.06
CA ASP A 523 8.42 -3.30 -24.53
C ASP A 523 8.72 -3.46 -26.03
N GLU A 524 8.61 -4.69 -26.56
CA GLU A 524 8.80 -4.98 -27.99
C GLU A 524 7.70 -4.36 -28.86
N HIS A 525 6.44 -4.33 -28.37
CA HIS A 525 5.37 -3.61 -29.08
C HIS A 525 5.68 -2.12 -29.21
N PHE A 526 6.19 -1.49 -28.15
CA PHE A 526 6.56 -0.07 -28.20
C PHE A 526 7.78 0.18 -29.10
N LYS A 527 8.82 -0.67 -29.02
CA LYS A 527 9.99 -0.56 -29.90
C LYS A 527 9.60 -0.70 -31.37
N GLY A 528 8.77 -1.70 -31.71
CA GLY A 528 8.27 -1.89 -33.07
C GLY A 528 7.41 -0.72 -33.54
N LEU A 529 6.54 -0.17 -32.69
CA LEU A 529 5.74 1.01 -32.99
C LEU A 529 6.61 2.20 -33.40
N PHE A 530 7.62 2.54 -32.59
CA PHE A 530 8.48 3.69 -32.88
C PHE A 530 9.40 3.43 -34.08
N ALA A 531 9.80 2.18 -34.33
CA ALA A 531 10.52 1.81 -35.55
C ALA A 531 9.67 2.05 -36.80
N ALA A 532 8.40 1.64 -36.80
CA ALA A 532 7.48 1.88 -37.91
C ALA A 532 7.26 3.38 -38.18
N ILE A 533 7.17 4.21 -37.13
CA ILE A 533 7.06 5.67 -37.27
C ILE A 533 8.36 6.29 -37.82
N SER A 534 9.52 5.85 -37.33
CA SER A 534 10.83 6.29 -37.81
C SER A 534 11.01 6.01 -39.30
N ASN A 535 10.65 4.79 -39.73
CA ASN A 535 10.66 4.33 -41.11
C ASN A 535 9.55 4.93 -41.99
N GLN A 536 8.64 5.75 -41.42
CA GLN A 536 7.48 6.32 -42.10
C GLN A 536 6.51 5.27 -42.67
N GLU A 537 6.48 4.07 -42.07
CA GLU A 537 5.53 3.01 -42.42
C GLU A 537 4.11 3.34 -41.94
N ILE A 538 3.99 4.13 -40.87
CA ILE A 538 2.73 4.63 -40.30
C ILE A 538 2.83 6.10 -39.90
N ALA A 539 1.69 6.79 -39.86
CA ALA A 539 1.59 8.15 -39.34
C ALA A 539 1.45 8.17 -37.80
N LYS A 540 1.72 9.33 -37.18
CA LYS A 540 1.67 9.52 -35.72
C LYS A 540 0.24 9.40 -35.17
N GLU A 541 -0.76 9.67 -36.00
CA GLU A 541 -2.18 9.58 -35.69
C GLU A 541 -2.63 8.12 -35.46
N ALA A 542 -1.91 7.15 -36.04
CA ALA A 542 -2.25 5.72 -35.94
C ALA A 542 -1.77 5.05 -34.64
N ILE A 543 -1.01 5.75 -33.80
CA ILE A 543 -0.43 5.19 -32.56
C ILE A 543 -1.51 4.57 -31.67
N GLN A 544 -2.62 5.29 -31.47
CA GLN A 544 -3.68 4.83 -30.57
C GLN A 544 -4.39 3.57 -31.11
N ASP A 545 -4.67 3.53 -32.40
CA ASP A 545 -5.36 2.40 -33.04
C ASP A 545 -4.48 1.16 -33.05
N LEU A 546 -3.19 1.33 -33.39
CA LEU A 546 -2.21 0.25 -33.41
C LEU A 546 -1.97 -0.34 -32.01
N LEU A 547 -1.74 0.51 -31.00
CA LEU A 547 -1.60 0.04 -29.61
C LEU A 547 -2.88 -0.62 -29.09
N THR A 548 -4.05 -0.15 -29.51
CA THR A 548 -5.33 -0.78 -29.13
C THR A 548 -5.46 -2.19 -29.73
N ALA A 549 -5.03 -2.38 -30.99
CA ALA A 549 -5.03 -3.70 -31.62
C ALA A 549 -4.04 -4.65 -30.94
N LEU A 550 -2.80 -4.20 -30.69
CA LEU A 550 -1.77 -4.98 -30.01
C LEU A 550 -2.16 -5.34 -28.56
N ALA A 551 -2.87 -4.45 -27.85
CA ALA A 551 -3.35 -4.74 -26.51
C ALA A 551 -4.47 -5.81 -26.48
N LYS A 552 -5.30 -5.87 -27.53
CA LYS A 552 -6.37 -6.88 -27.68
C LYS A 552 -5.84 -8.22 -28.18
N GLU A 553 -4.80 -8.20 -28.98
CA GLU A 553 -4.17 -9.37 -29.60
C GLU A 553 -2.64 -9.29 -29.40
N PRO A 554 -2.14 -9.60 -28.19
CA PRO A 554 -0.74 -9.43 -27.83
C PRO A 554 0.25 -10.33 -28.57
N GLU A 555 -0.23 -11.38 -29.24
CA GLU A 555 0.60 -12.27 -30.05
C GLU A 555 0.93 -11.66 -31.43
N LEU A 556 0.24 -10.59 -31.84
CA LEU A 556 0.50 -9.92 -33.12
C LEU A 556 1.82 -9.15 -33.06
N SER A 557 2.64 -9.34 -34.10
CA SER A 557 3.75 -8.43 -34.33
C SER A 557 3.26 -7.06 -34.85
N VAL A 558 4.06 -6.02 -34.66
CA VAL A 558 3.74 -4.67 -35.14
C VAL A 558 3.46 -4.65 -36.66
N PRO A 559 4.26 -5.29 -37.54
CA PRO A 559 3.96 -5.33 -38.97
C PRO A 559 2.63 -6.01 -39.31
N GLU A 560 2.29 -7.10 -38.61
CA GLU A 560 1.01 -7.80 -38.82
C GLU A 560 -0.18 -6.93 -38.40
N ALA A 561 -0.06 -6.23 -37.27
CA ALA A 561 -1.09 -5.30 -36.80
C ALA A 561 -1.27 -4.11 -37.75
N ILE A 562 -0.18 -3.57 -38.32
CA ILE A 562 -0.24 -2.51 -39.35
C ILE A 562 -1.00 -2.99 -40.59
N SER A 563 -0.67 -4.19 -41.09
CA SER A 563 -1.33 -4.78 -42.26
C SER A 563 -2.83 -5.03 -41.99
N LYS A 564 -3.16 -5.57 -40.82
CA LYS A 564 -4.54 -5.86 -40.40
C LYS A 564 -5.40 -4.61 -40.31
N LEU A 565 -4.83 -3.49 -39.88
CA LEU A 565 -5.53 -2.20 -39.76
C LEU A 565 -5.53 -1.39 -41.07
N GLY A 566 -4.82 -1.83 -42.12
CA GLY A 566 -4.70 -1.09 -43.36
C GLY A 566 -3.93 0.23 -43.22
N LEU A 567 -3.00 0.30 -42.26
CA LEU A 567 -2.27 1.53 -41.89
C LEU A 567 -0.98 1.77 -42.70
N SER A 568 -0.65 0.90 -43.65
CA SER A 568 0.59 0.97 -44.43
C SER A 568 0.71 2.26 -45.26
N ALA A 569 1.92 2.80 -45.35
CA ALA A 569 2.28 3.94 -46.20
C ALA A 569 1.69 3.81 -47.63
N PHE A 570 0.86 4.79 -48.00
CA PHE A 570 0.30 4.92 -49.34
C PHE A 570 1.31 5.55 -50.31
N ASP A 571 1.23 5.21 -51.59
CA ASP A 571 2.00 5.87 -52.66
C ASP A 571 1.61 7.37 -52.72
N PRO A 572 2.55 8.31 -52.60
CA PRO A 572 2.29 9.75 -52.78
C PRO A 572 1.50 10.07 -54.06
N GLN A 573 1.69 9.28 -55.11
CA GLN A 573 0.98 9.45 -56.38
C GLN A 573 -0.51 9.12 -56.28
N GLU A 574 -0.89 8.11 -55.48
CA GLU A 574 -2.29 7.75 -55.25
C GLU A 574 -3.03 8.81 -54.44
N VAL A 575 -2.37 9.36 -53.41
CA VAL A 575 -2.91 10.46 -52.59
C VAL A 575 -3.12 11.70 -53.45
N GLU A 576 -2.15 12.04 -54.29
CA GLU A 576 -2.26 13.18 -55.22
C GLU A 576 -3.42 12.97 -56.21
N ASN A 577 -3.58 11.76 -56.74
CA ASN A 577 -4.67 11.42 -57.65
C ASN A 577 -6.04 11.51 -56.97
N PHE A 578 -6.16 11.05 -55.72
CA PHE A 578 -7.40 11.15 -54.96
C PHE A 578 -7.74 12.60 -54.63
N ILE A 579 -6.76 13.42 -54.22
CA ILE A 579 -6.94 14.85 -53.97
C ILE A 579 -7.40 15.55 -55.25
N LYS A 580 -6.73 15.31 -56.38
CA LYS A 580 -7.11 15.83 -57.71
C LYS A 580 -8.54 15.46 -58.09
N LYS A 581 -8.92 14.20 -57.88
CA LYS A 581 -10.27 13.71 -58.14
C LYS A 581 -11.29 14.41 -57.24
N THR A 582 -11.02 14.51 -55.94
CA THR A 582 -11.90 15.14 -54.95
C THR A 582 -12.10 16.63 -55.24
N VAL A 583 -11.03 17.34 -55.60
CA VAL A 583 -11.08 18.76 -55.99
C VAL A 583 -11.92 18.95 -57.27
N ARG A 584 -11.75 18.09 -58.28
CA ARG A 584 -12.57 18.14 -59.50
C ARG A 584 -14.05 17.84 -59.24
N GLU A 585 -14.35 16.78 -58.49
CA GLU A 585 -15.73 16.38 -58.16
C GLU A 585 -16.46 17.42 -57.31
N ARG A 586 -15.72 18.18 -56.49
CA ARG A 586 -16.25 19.27 -55.67
C ARG A 586 -16.00 20.66 -56.27
N GLY A 587 -15.73 20.74 -57.57
CA GLY A 587 -15.38 21.98 -58.26
C GLY A 587 -16.39 23.11 -58.07
N ASP A 588 -17.70 22.81 -58.15
CA ASP A 588 -18.75 23.83 -57.98
C ASP A 588 -18.78 24.40 -56.55
N PHE A 589 -18.52 23.56 -55.55
CA PHE A 589 -18.40 23.98 -54.15
C PHE A 589 -17.17 24.85 -53.92
N ILE A 590 -16.06 24.55 -54.59
CA ILE A 590 -14.82 25.34 -54.53
C ILE A 590 -15.02 26.72 -55.17
N LYS A 591 -15.76 26.81 -56.29
CA LYS A 591 -16.10 28.09 -56.93
C LYS A 591 -16.96 29.00 -56.04
N GLU A 592 -17.85 28.41 -55.24
CA GLU A 592 -18.72 29.15 -54.31
C GLU A 592 -17.97 29.62 -53.04
N LYS A 593 -17.11 28.75 -52.48
CA LYS A 593 -16.47 28.97 -51.17
C LYS A 593 -15.04 29.50 -51.23
N GLY A 594 -14.38 29.39 -52.39
CA GLY A 594 -12.99 29.78 -52.59
C GLY A 594 -12.04 29.11 -51.58
N PRO A 595 -11.05 29.85 -51.02
CA PRO A 595 -10.09 29.31 -50.06
C PRO A 595 -10.72 28.69 -48.80
N ALA A 596 -11.96 29.04 -48.45
CA ALA A 596 -12.66 28.47 -47.30
C ALA A 596 -13.11 27.00 -47.52
N ALA A 597 -12.99 26.46 -48.75
CA ALA A 597 -13.28 25.06 -49.04
C ALA A 597 -12.26 24.07 -48.45
N LEU A 598 -11.08 24.54 -48.03
CA LEU A 598 -9.99 23.69 -47.53
C LEU A 598 -10.42 22.84 -46.33
N GLY A 599 -11.09 23.42 -45.33
CA GLY A 599 -11.49 22.69 -44.12
C GLY A 599 -12.46 21.53 -44.39
N PRO A 600 -13.59 21.76 -45.09
CA PRO A 600 -14.52 20.70 -45.47
C PRO A 600 -13.89 19.60 -46.34
N LEU A 601 -13.05 19.97 -47.32
CA LEU A 601 -12.36 19.03 -48.18
C LEU A 601 -11.31 18.22 -47.41
N MET A 602 -10.62 18.85 -46.46
CA MET A 602 -9.70 18.17 -45.55
C MET A 602 -10.42 17.09 -44.74
N GLY A 603 -11.69 17.31 -44.35
CA GLY A 603 -12.50 16.28 -43.70
C GLY A 603 -12.72 15.03 -44.56
N ILE A 604 -12.88 15.20 -45.88
CA ILE A 604 -13.07 14.09 -46.84
C ILE A 604 -11.74 13.35 -47.05
N VAL A 605 -10.66 14.09 -47.32
CA VAL A 605 -9.32 13.52 -47.53
C VAL A 605 -8.83 12.80 -46.28
N MET A 606 -9.06 13.39 -45.10
CA MET A 606 -8.76 12.73 -43.82
C MET A 606 -9.61 11.48 -43.62
N LYS A 607 -10.88 11.45 -44.03
CA LYS A 607 -11.70 10.24 -43.85
C LYS A 607 -11.10 9.01 -44.56
N GLU A 608 -10.45 9.21 -45.70
CA GLU A 608 -9.83 8.15 -46.48
C GLU A 608 -8.40 7.82 -46.00
N TYR A 609 -7.60 8.83 -45.62
CA TYR A 609 -6.16 8.67 -45.34
C TYR A 609 -5.76 8.89 -43.87
N ARG A 610 -6.72 8.93 -42.94
CA ARG A 610 -6.44 9.11 -41.51
C ARG A 610 -5.59 7.95 -41.00
N GLY A 611 -4.48 8.29 -40.34
CA GLY A 611 -3.55 7.31 -39.77
C GLY A 611 -2.53 6.75 -40.78
N VAL A 612 -2.73 7.01 -42.07
CA VAL A 612 -1.85 6.57 -43.15
C VAL A 612 -0.85 7.66 -43.54
N VAL A 613 -1.31 8.91 -43.68
CA VAL A 613 -0.46 10.05 -44.09
C VAL A 613 -0.56 11.17 -43.04
N ASP A 614 0.57 11.82 -42.73
CA ASP A 614 0.62 12.97 -41.81
C ASP A 614 -0.33 14.08 -42.30
N GLY A 615 -1.19 14.56 -41.39
CA GLY A 615 -2.20 15.58 -41.72
C GLY A 615 -1.61 16.88 -42.26
N LYS A 616 -0.36 17.23 -41.93
CA LYS A 616 0.31 18.40 -42.52
C LYS A 616 0.64 18.17 -43.99
N ILE A 617 1.09 16.98 -44.37
CA ILE A 617 1.41 16.64 -45.76
C ILE A 617 0.13 16.68 -46.59
N LEU A 618 -0.94 16.04 -46.12
CA LEU A 618 -2.25 16.08 -46.79
C LEU A 618 -2.78 17.51 -46.93
N SER A 619 -2.65 18.33 -45.88
CA SER A 619 -3.08 19.73 -45.92
C SER A 619 -2.28 20.55 -46.93
N GLN A 620 -0.96 20.34 -47.04
CA GLN A 620 -0.11 21.02 -48.01
C GLN A 620 -0.44 20.60 -49.44
N MET A 621 -0.61 19.30 -49.70
CA MET A 621 -0.97 18.77 -51.03
C MET A 621 -2.35 19.27 -51.48
N LEU A 622 -3.35 19.19 -50.59
CA LEU A 622 -4.70 19.66 -50.87
C LEU A 622 -4.75 21.17 -51.10
N LYS A 623 -4.02 21.94 -50.30
CA LYS A 623 -3.95 23.40 -50.46
C LYS A 623 -3.34 23.77 -51.81
N LYS A 624 -2.24 23.12 -52.20
CA LYS A 624 -1.60 23.36 -53.50
C LYS A 624 -2.56 23.07 -54.66
N GLU A 625 -3.24 21.93 -54.66
CA GLU A 625 -4.18 21.57 -55.72
C GLU A 625 -5.42 22.48 -55.74
N LEU A 626 -5.89 22.91 -54.56
CA LEU A 626 -6.99 23.87 -54.44
C LEU A 626 -6.62 25.24 -55.03
N ASP A 627 -5.42 25.73 -54.71
CA ASP A 627 -4.90 26.99 -55.24
C ASP A 627 -4.72 26.90 -56.77
N ASP A 628 -4.20 25.77 -57.28
CA ASP A 628 -4.05 25.52 -58.72
C ASP A 628 -5.42 25.47 -59.43
N PHE A 629 -6.45 24.86 -58.82
CA PHE A 629 -7.79 24.83 -59.37
C PHE A 629 -8.46 26.21 -59.38
N ILE A 630 -8.30 27.00 -58.32
CA ILE A 630 -8.83 28.37 -58.22
C ILE A 630 -8.16 29.29 -59.25
N ASN A 631 -6.88 29.10 -59.53
CA ASN A 631 -6.15 29.91 -60.52
C ASN A 631 -6.45 29.53 -61.98
N GLN A 632 -7.07 28.37 -62.22
CA GLN A 632 -7.41 27.86 -63.56
C GLN A 632 -8.88 28.10 -63.96
N VAL A 633 -9.72 28.53 -63.02
CA VAL A 633 -11.14 28.88 -63.21
C VAL A 633 -11.28 30.40 -63.16
#